data_AF-A0A523XLG0-F1
#
_entry.id   AF-A0A523XLG0-F1
#
_cell.length_a   1.000
_cell.length_b   1.000
_cell.length_c   1.000
_cell.angle_alpha   90.00
_cell.angle_beta   90.00
_cell.angle_gamma   90.00
#
_symmetry.space_group_name_H-M   'P 1'
#
loop_
_entity.id
_entity.type
_entity.pdbx_description
1 polymer ?
#
loop_
_entity_poly.entity_id
_entity_poly.type
_entity_poly.pdbx_seq_one_letter_code
_entity_poly.pdbx_strand_id
1 'polypeptide(L)'
;MSEVGRHPNIELLSYSEVEDISGYVGNFKVTVKKNPRYIDEGKCTGCGDCSTACPVRYEPKVKPPPKYPETTEEEKKNLSVIIEKYGRNEENLIQILQDINLQYRYLPEHLLKYISLKIGVPLSRVYHVATFYTVFSLKPRGIHTIRVCMGTACYARGAAGVLGEIERRLGIEAGETTPDRKYTLETVNCLGCCAIGPVVMVDEEYLTVTPEKVEGFLKNYE
;
A
#
# COMPACT_ATOMS: atom_id res chain seq x y z
N MET A 1 -53.44 -3.15 -12.21
CA MET A 1 -52.90 -1.79 -12.53
C MET A 1 -52.50 -1.65 -14.00
N SER A 2 -51.98 -2.69 -14.65
CA SER A 2 -51.46 -2.62 -16.04
C SER A 2 -52.51 -2.36 -17.13
N GLU A 3 -53.76 -2.78 -16.94
CA GLU A 3 -54.85 -2.51 -17.89
C GLU A 3 -55.36 -1.07 -17.80
N VAL A 4 -55.40 -0.50 -16.60
CA VAL A 4 -55.84 0.88 -16.35
C VAL A 4 -54.89 1.89 -16.99
N GLY A 5 -53.58 1.63 -16.94
CA GLY A 5 -52.57 2.49 -17.57
C GLY A 5 -52.55 2.44 -19.10
N ARG A 6 -53.31 1.53 -19.73
CA ARG A 6 -53.44 1.43 -21.19
C ARG A 6 -54.66 2.19 -21.73
N HIS A 7 -55.51 2.70 -20.85
CA HIS A 7 -56.70 3.44 -21.27
C HIS A 7 -56.33 4.88 -21.67
N PRO A 8 -56.74 5.37 -22.85
CA PRO A 8 -56.31 6.67 -23.37
C PRO A 8 -56.74 7.87 -22.53
N ASN A 9 -57.79 7.71 -21.71
CA ASN A 9 -58.33 8.76 -20.84
C ASN A 9 -57.86 8.65 -19.38
N ILE A 10 -56.86 7.82 -19.07
CA ILE A 10 -56.38 7.63 -17.70
C ILE A 10 -54.86 7.83 -17.63
N GLU A 11 -54.42 8.83 -16.86
CA GLU A 11 -53.00 9.04 -16.53
C GLU A 11 -52.70 8.47 -15.13
N LEU A 12 -51.73 7.57 -15.03
CA LEU A 12 -51.30 6.99 -13.76
C LEU A 12 -50.17 7.81 -13.11
N LEU A 13 -50.50 8.55 -12.05
CA LEU A 13 -49.53 9.28 -11.23
C LEU A 13 -49.02 8.38 -10.09
N SER A 14 -47.96 7.62 -10.35
CA SER A 14 -47.37 6.72 -9.36
C SER A 14 -46.51 7.48 -8.33
N TYR A 15 -46.55 7.07 -7.06
CA TYR A 15 -45.85 7.72 -5.95
C TYR A 15 -46.25 9.21 -5.78
N SER A 16 -47.57 9.45 -5.85
CA SER A 16 -48.16 10.77 -5.70
C SER A 16 -49.33 10.71 -4.71
N GLU A 17 -49.54 11.77 -3.96
CA GLU A 17 -50.56 11.88 -2.92
C GLU A 17 -51.55 12.98 -3.27
N VAL A 18 -52.82 12.77 -2.97
CA VAL A 18 -53.86 13.79 -3.16
C VAL A 18 -53.85 14.70 -1.94
N GLU A 19 -53.63 15.99 -2.16
CA GLU A 19 -53.68 17.00 -1.08
C GLU A 19 -55.08 17.59 -0.93
N ASP A 20 -55.76 17.84 -2.05
CA ASP A 20 -57.08 18.48 -2.03
C ASP A 20 -57.95 18.03 -3.21
N ILE A 21 -59.26 17.97 -2.99
CA ILE A 21 -60.27 17.65 -4.00
C ILE A 21 -61.41 18.66 -3.88
N SER A 22 -61.70 19.36 -4.98
CA SER A 22 -62.84 20.27 -5.08
C SER A 22 -63.68 19.96 -6.33
N GLY A 23 -64.96 20.35 -6.32
CA GLY A 23 -65.87 20.16 -7.45
C GLY A 23 -67.08 19.29 -7.12
N TYR A 24 -67.65 18.67 -8.15
CA TYR A 24 -68.87 17.86 -8.05
C TYR A 24 -68.77 16.59 -8.90
N VAL A 25 -69.74 15.69 -8.74
CA VAL A 25 -69.74 14.36 -9.37
C VAL A 25 -69.58 14.48 -10.89
N GLY A 26 -68.48 13.91 -11.40
CA GLY A 26 -68.12 13.91 -12.83
C GLY A 26 -67.14 15.01 -13.25
N ASN A 27 -66.85 16.00 -12.40
CA ASN A 27 -65.88 17.05 -12.68
C ASN A 27 -65.14 17.50 -11.40
N PHE A 28 -64.11 16.75 -11.05
CA PHE A 28 -63.26 17.04 -9.89
C PHE A 28 -61.99 17.76 -10.31
N LYS A 29 -61.63 18.78 -9.55
CA LYS A 29 -60.30 19.40 -9.59
C LYS A 29 -59.51 18.87 -8.40
N VAL A 30 -58.43 18.14 -8.71
CA VAL A 30 -57.60 17.46 -7.71
C VAL A 30 -56.22 18.11 -7.69
N THR A 31 -55.77 18.52 -6.50
CA THR A 31 -54.39 18.94 -6.27
C THR A 31 -53.59 17.73 -5.83
N VAL A 32 -52.57 17.37 -6.60
CA VAL A 32 -51.76 16.17 -6.38
C VAL A 32 -50.30 16.58 -6.13
N LYS A 33 -49.73 16.12 -5.02
CA LYS A 33 -48.31 16.24 -4.73
C LYS A 33 -47.57 15.03 -5.33
N LYS A 34 -46.70 15.29 -6.30
CA LYS A 34 -45.82 14.26 -6.87
C LYS A 34 -44.55 14.15 -6.02
N ASN A 35 -44.33 13.01 -5.35
CA ASN A 35 -43.11 12.82 -4.57
C ASN A 35 -41.89 12.67 -5.50
N PRO A 36 -40.75 13.31 -5.21
CA PRO A 36 -39.57 13.25 -6.05
C PRO A 36 -39.01 11.82 -6.08
N ARG A 37 -38.64 11.35 -7.27
CA ARG A 37 -38.04 10.01 -7.48
C ARG A 37 -36.54 10.03 -7.62
N TYR A 38 -36.00 11.17 -8.00
CA TYR A 38 -34.58 11.41 -8.23
C TYR A 38 -34.23 12.82 -7.77
N ILE A 39 -32.95 13.04 -7.52
CA ILE A 39 -32.41 14.36 -7.20
C ILE A 39 -32.13 15.06 -8.53
N ASP A 40 -32.64 16.27 -8.69
CA ASP A 40 -32.22 17.16 -9.78
C ASP A 40 -30.93 17.86 -9.35
N GLU A 41 -29.81 17.50 -9.97
CA GLU A 41 -28.48 18.04 -9.62
C GLU A 41 -28.41 19.57 -9.77
N GLY A 42 -29.14 20.16 -10.72
CA GLY A 42 -29.16 21.61 -10.94
C GLY A 42 -29.92 22.39 -9.86
N LYS A 43 -30.73 21.71 -9.05
CA LYS A 43 -31.51 22.29 -7.94
C LYS A 43 -31.08 21.75 -6.58
N CYS A 44 -30.05 20.90 -6.55
CA CYS A 44 -29.58 20.27 -5.34
C CYS A 44 -28.91 21.31 -4.42
N THR A 45 -29.40 21.43 -3.19
CA THR A 45 -28.84 22.33 -2.17
C THR A 45 -27.90 21.62 -1.19
N GLY A 46 -27.68 20.31 -1.36
CA GLY A 46 -26.81 19.52 -0.48
C GLY A 46 -27.39 19.23 0.91
N CYS A 47 -28.70 19.36 1.12
CA CYS A 47 -29.34 19.15 2.43
C CYS A 47 -29.22 17.73 3.00
N GLY A 48 -28.94 16.73 2.16
CA GLY A 48 -28.71 15.36 2.62
C GLY A 48 -29.95 14.51 2.85
N ASP A 49 -31.16 15.02 2.63
CA ASP A 49 -32.42 14.25 2.80
C ASP A 49 -32.48 13.02 1.90
N CYS A 50 -31.84 13.07 0.74
CA CYS A 50 -31.73 11.93 -0.16
C CYS A 50 -30.91 10.77 0.43
N SER A 51 -29.95 11.05 1.31
CA SER A 51 -29.07 10.04 1.92
C SER A 51 -29.81 9.19 2.95
N THR A 52 -30.79 9.76 3.65
CA THR A 52 -31.61 9.04 4.64
C THR A 52 -32.62 8.12 3.97
N ALA A 53 -33.13 8.53 2.80
CA ALA A 53 -34.04 7.74 1.98
C ALA A 53 -33.33 6.76 1.02
N CYS A 54 -32.00 6.77 0.95
CA CYS A 54 -31.26 5.96 -0.01
C CYS A 54 -31.43 4.46 0.28
N PRO A 55 -31.98 3.67 -0.67
CA PRO A 55 -32.13 2.23 -0.49
C PRO A 55 -30.78 1.50 -0.54
N VAL A 56 -29.74 2.13 -1.08
CA VAL A 56 -28.37 1.63 -1.12
C VAL A 56 -27.61 2.19 0.08
N ARG A 57 -27.58 1.42 1.18
CA ARG A 57 -26.65 1.70 2.29
C ARG A 57 -25.27 1.16 1.93
N TYR A 58 -24.42 2.04 1.41
CA TYR A 58 -23.01 1.72 1.22
C TYR A 58 -22.24 2.06 2.49
N GLU A 59 -22.15 1.08 3.39
CA GLU A 59 -21.18 1.18 4.49
C GLU A 59 -19.77 0.99 3.89
N PRO A 60 -18.88 1.98 4.01
CA PRO A 60 -17.51 1.80 3.54
C PRO A 60 -16.88 0.66 4.34
N LYS A 61 -16.55 -0.44 3.64
CA LYS A 61 -15.79 -1.55 4.21
C LYS A 61 -14.34 -1.12 4.41
N VAL A 62 -14.08 -0.37 5.48
CA VAL A 62 -12.72 -0.05 5.90
C VAL A 62 -12.12 -1.32 6.46
N LYS A 63 -11.13 -1.88 5.75
CA LYS A 63 -10.35 -3.00 6.31
C LYS A 63 -9.65 -2.49 7.56
N PRO A 64 -9.80 -3.14 8.72
CA PRO A 64 -9.06 -2.73 9.91
C PRO A 64 -7.56 -2.84 9.60
N PRO A 65 -6.73 -1.96 10.17
CA PRO A 65 -5.29 -2.06 9.99
C PRO A 65 -4.83 -3.45 10.47
N PRO A 66 -3.86 -4.08 9.79
CA PRO A 66 -3.36 -5.38 10.22
C PRO A 66 -2.85 -5.29 11.66
N LYS A 67 -3.04 -6.34 12.45
CA LYS A 67 -2.50 -6.40 13.81
C LYS A 67 -1.00 -6.61 13.72
N TYR A 68 -0.25 -5.65 14.24
CA TYR A 68 1.21 -5.71 14.29
C TYR A 68 1.66 -6.38 15.60
N PRO A 69 2.80 -7.08 15.60
CA PRO A 69 3.40 -7.58 16.84
C PRO A 69 3.68 -6.39 17.78
N GLU A 70 3.38 -6.56 19.07
CA GLU A 70 3.76 -5.59 20.08
C GLU A 70 5.27 -5.66 20.33
N THR A 71 5.89 -4.51 20.64
CA THR A 71 7.32 -4.45 20.97
C THR A 71 7.60 -5.25 22.24
N THR A 72 8.53 -6.19 22.15
CA THR A 72 8.97 -7.02 23.26
C THR A 72 9.72 -6.16 24.29
N GLU A 73 9.70 -6.54 25.58
CA GLU A 73 10.40 -5.80 26.63
C GLU A 73 11.92 -5.67 26.37
N GLU A 74 12.54 -6.67 25.75
CA GLU A 74 13.95 -6.63 25.33
C GLU A 74 14.20 -5.58 24.25
N GLU A 75 13.36 -5.53 23.21
CA GLU A 75 13.45 -4.53 22.14
C GLU A 75 13.27 -3.12 22.70
N LYS A 76 12.31 -2.93 23.63
CA LYS A 76 12.10 -1.65 24.32
C LYS A 76 13.34 -1.20 25.08
N LYS A 77 14.01 -2.13 25.79
CA LYS A 77 15.25 -1.83 26.52
C LYS A 77 16.37 -1.41 25.56
N ASN A 78 16.57 -2.16 24.48
CA ASN A 78 17.58 -1.85 23.46
C ASN A 78 17.34 -0.48 22.82
N LEU A 79 16.09 -0.18 22.45
CA LEU A 79 15.71 1.12 21.88
C LEU A 79 15.88 2.26 22.86
N SER A 80 15.62 2.04 24.15
CA SER A 80 15.78 3.08 25.17
C SER A 80 17.25 3.48 25.30
N VAL A 81 18.18 2.52 25.24
CA VAL A 81 19.62 2.78 25.22
C VAL A 81 20.04 3.59 23.98
N ILE A 82 19.52 3.24 22.80
CA ILE A 82 19.82 3.98 21.55
C ILE A 82 19.27 5.41 21.62
N ILE A 83 18.06 5.60 22.14
CA ILE A 83 17.43 6.92 22.26
C ILE A 83 18.16 7.79 23.29
N GLU A 84 18.63 7.23 24.40
CA GLU A 84 19.39 7.96 25.41
C GLU A 84 20.78 8.41 24.92
N LYS A 85 21.41 7.62 24.04
CA LYS A 85 22.72 7.94 23.44
C LYS A 85 22.70 9.24 22.63
N TYR A 86 21.63 9.48 21.87
CA TYR A 86 21.53 10.64 20.99
C TYR A 86 20.61 11.74 21.53
N GLY A 87 19.70 11.42 22.44
CA GLY A 87 18.69 12.36 22.95
C GLY A 87 17.42 12.40 22.10
N ARG A 88 16.35 12.94 22.69
CA ARG A 88 14.97 12.86 22.17
C ARG A 88 14.61 13.99 21.18
N ASN A 89 15.52 14.34 20.27
CA ASN A 89 15.31 15.41 19.30
C ASN A 89 15.06 14.86 17.90
N GLU A 90 14.29 15.58 17.08
CA GLU A 90 14.02 15.20 15.68
C GLU A 90 15.30 15.10 14.85
N GLU A 91 16.28 15.97 15.13
CA GLU A 91 17.58 16.01 14.44
C GLU A 91 18.34 14.67 14.51
N ASN A 92 18.11 13.92 15.59
CA ASN A 92 18.79 12.65 15.85
C ASN A 92 18.03 11.44 15.33
N LEU A 93 16.85 11.64 14.72
CA LEU A 93 16.00 10.56 14.21
C LEU A 93 16.75 9.69 13.19
N ILE A 94 17.54 10.29 12.30
CA ILE A 94 18.33 9.54 11.30
C ILE A 94 19.35 8.63 12.01
N GLN A 95 20.06 9.13 13.02
CA GLN A 95 21.07 8.35 13.75
C GLN A 95 20.44 7.20 14.54
N ILE A 96 19.27 7.44 15.16
CA ILE A 96 18.51 6.41 15.86
C ILE A 96 18.04 5.32 14.89
N LEU A 97 17.50 5.70 13.72
CA LEU A 97 17.10 4.74 12.69
C LEU A 97 18.29 3.97 12.11
N GLN A 98 19.48 4.57 12.00
CA GLN A 98 20.70 3.89 11.60
C GLN A 98 21.12 2.79 12.58
N ASP A 99 21.14 3.09 13.89
CA ASP A 99 21.49 2.10 14.92
C ASP A 99 20.48 0.94 14.96
N ILE A 100 19.19 1.23 14.74
CA ILE A 100 18.15 0.19 14.62
C ILE A 100 18.37 -0.66 13.37
N ASN A 101 18.62 -0.02 12.22
CA ASN A 101 18.87 -0.75 10.99
C ASN A 101 20.16 -1.59 11.08
N LEU A 102 21.15 -1.17 11.86
CA LEU A 102 22.35 -1.96 12.12
C LEU A 102 22.02 -3.23 12.92
N GLN A 103 21.14 -3.13 13.92
CA GLN A 103 20.74 -4.26 14.78
C GLN A 103 19.78 -5.22 14.07
N TYR A 104 18.74 -4.69 13.43
CA TYR A 104 17.64 -5.49 12.89
C TYR A 104 17.74 -5.73 11.38
N ARG A 105 18.59 -5.00 10.65
CA ARG A 105 18.72 -5.00 9.16
C ARG A 105 17.49 -4.51 8.40
N TYR A 106 16.47 -4.06 9.11
CA TYR A 106 15.31 -3.36 8.58
C TYR A 106 14.69 -2.51 9.69
N LEU A 107 13.64 -1.77 9.35
CA LEU A 107 12.87 -0.93 10.26
C LEU A 107 11.46 -1.52 10.44
N PRO A 108 11.25 -2.35 11.48
CA PRO A 108 9.94 -2.89 11.78
C PRO A 108 8.94 -1.80 12.16
N GLU A 109 7.70 -1.90 11.69
CA GLU A 109 6.65 -0.92 11.95
C GLU A 109 6.35 -0.74 13.46
N HIS A 110 6.38 -1.82 14.24
CA HIS A 110 6.14 -1.73 15.69
C HIS A 110 7.24 -0.94 16.42
N LEU A 111 8.49 -1.04 15.94
CA LEU A 111 9.58 -0.23 16.48
C LEU A 111 9.45 1.24 16.09
N LEU A 112 9.08 1.54 14.85
CA LEU A 112 8.85 2.92 14.39
C LEU A 112 7.73 3.62 15.17
N LYS A 113 6.64 2.90 15.47
CA LYS A 113 5.56 3.39 16.35
C LYS A 113 6.06 3.69 17.76
N TYR A 114 6.84 2.78 18.34
CA TYR A 114 7.41 2.97 19.67
C TYR A 114 8.33 4.21 19.73
N ILE A 115 9.18 4.39 18.71
CA ILE A 115 10.10 5.53 18.60
C ILE A 115 9.34 6.84 18.44
N SER A 116 8.32 6.87 17.58
CA SER A 116 7.44 8.03 17.40
C SER A 116 6.87 8.50 18.74
N LEU A 117 6.37 7.56 19.56
CA LEU A 117 5.85 7.86 20.90
C LEU A 117 6.92 8.32 21.89
N LYS A 118 8.14 7.75 21.84
CA LYS A 118 9.21 8.07 22.79
C LYS A 118 9.95 9.38 22.50
N ILE A 119 10.16 9.70 21.22
CA ILE A 119 10.80 10.95 20.79
C ILE A 119 9.77 12.09 20.73
N GLY A 120 8.49 11.79 20.56
CA GLY A 120 7.43 12.80 20.43
C GLY A 120 7.32 13.37 19.01
N VAL A 121 7.79 12.63 18.00
CA VAL A 121 7.72 13.01 16.58
C VAL A 121 6.55 12.27 15.92
N PRO A 122 5.75 12.93 15.05
CA PRO A 122 4.66 12.27 14.34
C PRO A 122 5.13 11.07 13.52
N LEU A 123 4.36 9.98 13.54
CA LEU A 123 4.69 8.75 12.81
C LEU A 123 4.86 8.98 11.30
N SER A 124 4.10 9.93 10.72
CA SER A 124 4.26 10.34 9.33
C SER A 124 5.67 10.84 9.01
N ARG A 125 6.27 11.59 9.92
CA ARG A 125 7.64 12.12 9.79
C ARG A 125 8.67 11.01 9.90
N VAL A 126 8.46 10.06 10.81
CA VAL A 126 9.30 8.87 10.95
C VAL A 126 9.30 8.05 9.66
N TYR A 127 8.12 7.79 9.08
CA TYR A 127 8.02 7.11 7.79
C TYR A 127 8.61 7.89 6.64
N HIS A 128 8.48 9.23 6.64
CA HIS A 128 9.11 10.07 5.63
C HIS A 128 10.62 9.87 5.62
N VAL A 129 11.27 9.92 6.79
CA VAL A 129 12.72 9.68 6.89
C VAL A 129 13.08 8.23 6.51
N ALA A 130 12.30 7.25 6.98
CA ALA A 130 12.55 5.83 6.69
C ALA A 130 12.39 5.47 5.20
N THR A 131 11.59 6.20 4.43
CA THR A 131 11.35 5.96 3.00
C THR A 131 12.19 6.85 2.09
N PHE A 132 12.69 7.98 2.60
CA PHE A 132 13.49 8.92 1.82
C PHE A 132 14.91 8.41 1.54
N TYR A 133 15.54 7.73 2.51
CA TYR A 133 16.89 7.20 2.36
C TYR A 133 16.88 5.75 1.88
N THR A 134 17.60 5.47 0.80
CA THR A 134 17.72 4.13 0.19
C THR A 134 18.42 3.09 1.07
N VAL A 135 19.18 3.55 2.08
CA VAL A 135 19.85 2.69 3.07
C VAL A 135 18.86 2.01 4.01
N PHE A 136 17.69 2.63 4.22
CA PHE A 136 16.66 2.08 5.08
C PHE A 136 15.70 1.18 4.31
N SER A 137 15.23 0.12 4.96
CA SER A 137 14.22 -0.77 4.41
C SER A 137 13.14 -1.04 5.44
N LEU A 138 11.88 -0.93 5.03
CA LEU A 138 10.73 -1.32 5.84
C LEU A 138 10.46 -2.83 5.79
N LYS A 139 11.00 -3.51 4.77
CA LYS A 139 10.93 -4.96 4.64
C LYS A 139 12.20 -5.58 5.25
N PRO A 140 12.09 -6.76 5.89
CA PRO A 140 13.24 -7.53 6.33
C PRO A 140 14.27 -7.64 5.21
N ARG A 141 15.54 -7.36 5.52
CA ARG A 141 16.66 -7.63 4.60
C ARG A 141 17.53 -8.72 5.18
N GLY A 142 18.12 -9.47 4.28
CA GLY A 142 19.14 -10.46 4.57
C GLY A 142 20.50 -9.82 4.79
N ILE A 143 21.47 -10.63 5.21
CA ILE A 143 22.86 -10.24 5.40
C ILE A 143 23.47 -9.72 4.10
N HIS A 144 23.23 -10.41 2.99
CA HIS A 144 23.74 -10.09 1.65
C HIS A 144 22.61 -9.63 0.74
N THR A 145 22.78 -8.48 0.10
CA THR A 145 21.86 -7.99 -0.92
C THR A 145 22.39 -8.29 -2.31
N ILE A 146 21.67 -9.12 -3.07
CA ILE A 146 21.96 -9.45 -4.47
C ILE A 146 21.09 -8.56 -5.36
N ARG A 147 21.72 -7.70 -6.15
CA ARG A 147 21.09 -6.78 -7.12
C ARG A 147 21.39 -7.22 -8.55
N VAL A 148 20.39 -7.73 -9.25
CA VAL A 148 20.54 -8.17 -10.64
C VAL A 148 20.21 -7.01 -11.60
N CYS A 149 21.13 -6.69 -12.52
CA CYS A 149 20.92 -5.64 -13.51
C CYS A 149 19.97 -6.13 -14.62
N MET A 150 18.78 -5.52 -14.68
CA MET A 150 17.75 -5.77 -15.68
C MET A 150 17.72 -4.69 -16.78
N GLY A 151 18.82 -3.94 -16.94
CA GLY A 151 18.95 -2.94 -18.00
C GLY A 151 18.97 -3.56 -19.38
N THR A 152 18.59 -2.80 -20.40
CA THR A 152 18.44 -3.28 -21.79
C THR A 152 19.63 -4.09 -22.28
N ALA A 153 20.86 -3.62 -22.04
CA ALA A 153 22.08 -4.32 -22.45
C ALA A 153 22.35 -5.62 -21.67
N CYS A 154 21.98 -5.71 -20.39
CA CYS A 154 22.12 -6.93 -19.60
C CYS A 154 20.99 -7.92 -19.94
N TYR A 155 19.77 -7.41 -20.12
CA TYR A 155 18.61 -8.19 -20.53
C TYR A 155 18.83 -8.89 -21.88
N ALA A 156 19.30 -8.16 -22.88
CA ALA A 156 19.63 -8.72 -24.20
C ALA A 156 20.74 -9.79 -24.16
N ARG A 157 21.60 -9.76 -23.13
CA ARG A 157 22.66 -10.75 -22.90
C ARG A 157 22.25 -11.90 -21.99
N GLY A 158 20.97 -12.01 -21.64
CA GLY A 158 20.44 -13.14 -20.86
C GLY A 158 20.40 -12.93 -19.35
N ALA A 159 20.39 -11.68 -18.85
CA ALA A 159 20.22 -11.41 -17.42
C ALA A 159 18.95 -12.03 -16.82
N ALA A 160 17.87 -12.18 -17.60
CA ALA A 160 16.66 -12.87 -17.17
C ALA A 160 16.91 -14.34 -16.78
N GLY A 161 17.82 -15.03 -17.48
CA GLY A 161 18.20 -16.40 -17.14
C GLY A 161 19.03 -16.47 -15.86
N VAL A 162 19.87 -15.46 -15.61
CA VAL A 162 20.62 -15.34 -14.35
C VAL A 162 19.66 -15.10 -13.18
N LEU A 163 18.70 -14.18 -13.33
CA LEU A 163 17.68 -13.91 -12.33
C LEU A 163 16.88 -15.17 -12.00
N GLY A 164 16.35 -15.86 -13.01
CA GLY A 164 15.54 -17.06 -12.81
C GLY A 164 16.31 -18.22 -12.16
N GLU A 165 17.60 -18.37 -12.45
CA GLU A 165 18.43 -19.37 -11.76
C GLU A 165 18.67 -19.01 -10.29
N ILE A 166 18.87 -17.72 -9.96
CA ILE A 166 18.99 -17.25 -8.58
C ILE A 166 17.68 -17.48 -7.82
N GLU A 167 16.54 -17.12 -8.41
CA GLU A 167 15.20 -17.35 -7.83
C GLU A 167 14.97 -18.84 -7.55
N ARG A 168 15.28 -19.71 -8.52
CA ARG A 168 15.13 -21.16 -8.39
C ARG A 168 16.00 -21.76 -7.28
N ARG A 169 17.22 -21.24 -7.11
CA ARG A 169 18.20 -21.72 -6.12
C ARG A 169 17.85 -21.28 -4.71
N LEU A 170 17.47 -20.01 -4.56
CA LEU A 170 17.14 -19.43 -3.25
C LEU A 170 15.68 -19.68 -2.84
N GLY A 171 14.82 -20.10 -3.77
CA GLY A 171 13.40 -20.34 -3.53
C GLY A 171 12.61 -19.07 -3.20
N ILE A 172 13.04 -17.92 -3.75
CA ILE A 172 12.44 -16.61 -3.51
C ILE A 172 12.23 -15.87 -4.84
N GLU A 173 11.33 -14.89 -4.85
CA GLU A 173 11.14 -14.01 -6.00
C GLU A 173 11.96 -12.71 -5.90
N ALA A 174 12.15 -12.02 -7.03
CA ALA A 174 12.72 -10.68 -7.06
C ALA A 174 11.95 -9.71 -6.13
N GLY A 175 12.65 -9.15 -5.16
CA GLY A 175 12.12 -8.24 -4.14
C GLY A 175 11.85 -8.91 -2.78
N GLU A 176 12.16 -10.20 -2.65
CA GLU A 176 12.01 -10.97 -1.41
C GLU A 176 13.35 -11.29 -0.73
N THR A 177 13.24 -11.77 0.50
CA THR A 177 14.36 -12.17 1.35
C THR A 177 14.17 -13.62 1.74
N THR A 178 15.24 -14.42 1.69
CA THR A 178 15.21 -15.83 2.07
C THR A 178 14.74 -16.00 3.52
N PRO A 179 13.99 -17.06 3.86
CA PRO A 179 13.57 -17.35 5.23
C PRO A 179 14.71 -17.34 6.25
N ASP A 180 15.90 -17.76 5.83
CA ASP A 180 17.12 -17.80 6.65
C ASP A 180 17.75 -16.42 6.89
N ARG A 181 17.19 -15.36 6.31
CA ARG A 181 17.71 -13.97 6.36
C ARG A 181 19.17 -13.83 5.91
N LYS A 182 19.68 -14.77 5.10
CA LYS A 182 21.01 -14.66 4.49
C LYS A 182 21.00 -13.76 3.26
N TYR A 183 20.08 -13.98 2.32
CA TYR A 183 20.06 -13.28 1.03
C TYR A 183 18.79 -12.44 0.84
N THR A 184 18.93 -11.29 0.18
CA THR A 184 17.82 -10.51 -0.38
C THR A 184 18.05 -10.32 -1.85
N LEU A 185 17.06 -10.68 -2.65
CA LEU A 185 17.11 -10.55 -4.10
C LEU A 185 16.40 -9.27 -4.52
N GLU A 186 17.09 -8.39 -5.22
CA GLU A 186 16.54 -7.17 -5.78
C GLU A 186 16.90 -7.07 -7.27
N THR A 187 16.03 -6.45 -8.04
CA THR A 187 16.32 -6.10 -9.44
C THR A 187 16.55 -4.61 -9.55
N VAL A 188 17.57 -4.22 -10.32
CA VAL A 188 17.87 -2.81 -10.59
C VAL A 188 17.84 -2.57 -12.10
N ASN A 189 17.39 -1.37 -12.50
CA ASN A 189 17.28 -1.03 -13.92
C ASN A 189 18.63 -0.89 -14.61
N CYS A 190 19.64 -0.31 -13.96
CA CYS A 190 20.95 -0.16 -14.57
C CYS A 190 22.02 -0.03 -13.50
N LEU A 191 23.12 -0.77 -13.67
CA LEU A 191 24.33 -0.68 -12.86
C LEU A 191 25.46 0.10 -13.56
N GLY A 192 25.25 0.57 -14.79
CA GLY A 192 26.25 1.31 -15.56
C GLY A 192 27.41 0.47 -16.14
N CYS A 193 27.53 -0.80 -15.76
CA CYS A 193 28.63 -1.69 -16.18
C CYS A 193 28.33 -2.47 -17.47
N CYS A 194 27.78 -1.82 -18.50
CA CYS A 194 27.32 -2.48 -19.72
C CYS A 194 28.45 -3.19 -20.52
N ALA A 195 29.72 -2.86 -20.28
CA ALA A 195 30.86 -3.49 -20.96
C ALA A 195 31.07 -4.96 -20.54
N ILE A 196 30.74 -5.30 -19.29
CA ILE A 196 30.97 -6.63 -18.69
C ILE A 196 29.64 -7.36 -18.40
N GLY A 197 28.53 -6.90 -18.97
CA GLY A 197 27.21 -7.49 -18.72
C GLY A 197 27.07 -8.92 -19.28
N PRO A 198 26.24 -9.79 -18.66
CA PRO A 198 25.33 -9.52 -17.53
C PRO A 198 26.03 -9.31 -16.18
N VAL A 199 25.60 -8.29 -15.43
CA VAL A 199 26.20 -7.91 -14.14
C VAL A 199 25.22 -8.11 -13.00
N VAL A 200 25.74 -8.66 -11.91
CA VAL A 200 25.07 -8.74 -10.60
C VAL A 200 25.94 -7.97 -9.61
N MET A 201 25.32 -7.16 -8.75
CA MET A 201 25.99 -6.52 -7.63
C MET A 201 25.62 -7.27 -6.35
N VAL A 202 26.61 -7.57 -5.52
CA VAL A 202 26.40 -8.26 -4.24
C VAL A 202 27.00 -7.38 -3.17
N ASP A 203 26.12 -6.85 -2.33
CA ASP A 203 26.41 -5.74 -1.43
C ASP A 203 26.95 -4.52 -2.20
N GLU A 204 28.27 -4.42 -2.40
CA GLU A 204 28.95 -3.35 -3.14
C GLU A 204 29.89 -3.87 -4.26
N GLU A 205 30.01 -5.19 -4.44
CA GLU A 205 30.90 -5.80 -5.41
C GLU A 205 30.18 -6.12 -6.73
N TYR A 206 30.79 -5.76 -7.85
CA TYR A 206 30.26 -6.05 -9.19
C TYR A 206 30.82 -7.36 -9.73
N LEU A 207 29.93 -8.30 -10.04
CA LEU A 207 30.28 -9.61 -10.56
C LEU A 207 29.70 -9.82 -11.95
N THR A 208 30.50 -10.40 -12.84
CA THR A 208 30.02 -10.91 -14.14
C THR A 208 29.61 -12.36 -13.95
N VAL A 209 28.32 -12.64 -14.12
CA VAL A 209 27.74 -13.95 -13.81
C VAL A 209 27.01 -14.51 -15.03
N THR A 210 27.29 -15.77 -15.34
CA THR A 210 26.50 -16.58 -16.28
C THR A 210 25.58 -17.52 -15.49
N PRO A 211 24.44 -17.97 -16.06
CA PRO A 211 23.51 -18.86 -15.35
C PRO A 211 24.17 -20.09 -14.73
N GLU A 212 25.16 -20.68 -15.42
CA GLU A 212 25.92 -21.85 -14.95
C GLU A 212 26.78 -21.56 -13.71
N LYS A 213 27.30 -20.34 -13.58
CA LYS A 213 28.21 -19.94 -12.51
C LYS A 213 27.51 -19.42 -11.26
N VAL A 214 26.18 -19.31 -11.28
CA VAL A 214 25.37 -18.86 -10.13
C VAL A 214 25.62 -19.72 -8.89
N GLU A 215 25.79 -21.04 -9.06
CA GLU A 215 26.07 -21.94 -7.93
C GLU A 215 27.40 -21.65 -7.25
N GLY A 216 28.47 -21.50 -8.03
CA GLY A 216 29.80 -21.19 -7.50
C GLY A 216 29.83 -19.80 -6.86
N PHE A 217 29.06 -18.87 -7.41
CA PHE A 217 28.88 -17.54 -6.85
C PHE A 217 28.23 -17.59 -5.46
N LEU A 218 27.11 -18.31 -5.28
CA LEU A 218 26.40 -18.36 -3.99
C LEU A 218 27.22 -19.03 -2.88
N LYS A 219 28.08 -20.01 -3.21
CA LYS A 219 28.96 -20.67 -2.23
C LYS A 219 30.05 -19.76 -1.67
N ASN A 220 30.43 -18.69 -2.37
CA ASN A 220 31.45 -17.76 -1.89
C ASN A 220 30.96 -16.85 -0.76
N TYR A 221 29.65 -16.76 -0.56
CA TYR A 221 29.00 -15.89 0.44
C TYR A 221 28.23 -16.71 1.50
N GLU A 222 28.54 -18.01 1.63
CA GLU A 222 27.85 -18.95 2.53
C GLU A 222 28.30 -18.88 4.00
#